data_AF-A0A257H7J5-F1
#
_entry.id   AF-A0A257H7J5-F1
#
_cell.length_a   1.000
_cell.length_b   1.000
_cell.length_c   1.000
_cell.angle_alpha   90.00
_cell.angle_beta   90.00
_cell.angle_gamma   90.00
#
_symmetry.space_group_name_H-M   'P 1'
#
loop_
_entity.id
_entity.type
_entity.pdbx_description
1 polymer ?
#
loop_
_entity_poly.entity_id
_entity_poly.type
_entity_poly.pdbx_seq_one_letter_code
_entity_poly.pdbx_strand_id
1 'polypeptide(L)'
;MTSSEHPPAVAEPTHSSSRDAAMLALFAGLLPVWRRHMATARTQSETAVGQMLKAFADIGPHIDMAERQSEQINDALAQPLDGIVGLVGACAHLLAPLVKDPRVPPEHKAAADSALDLVRRAVGALEQISKPFQHETQMVAEQVDHMYMGFQYQDRISQMLGLVEGDLQKLQTALENQDGPVPELADWLQTLESQYAMSEQHRDHVGNVNRVAPSESNETTFF
;
A
#
# COMPACT_ATOMS: atom_id res chain seq x y z
N MET A 1 -64.56 -53.78 -41.75
CA MET A 1 -63.90 -54.15 -40.49
C MET A 1 -62.43 -54.36 -40.79
N THR A 2 -61.59 -53.37 -40.44
CA THR A 2 -60.22 -53.53 -39.93
C THR A 2 -59.74 -52.12 -39.57
N SER A 3 -59.99 -51.72 -38.33
CA SER A 3 -59.38 -50.55 -37.71
C SER A 3 -57.88 -50.84 -37.56
N SER A 4 -57.03 -50.08 -38.23
CA SER A 4 -55.61 -49.98 -37.88
C SER A 4 -55.46 -48.80 -36.92
N GLU A 5 -55.47 -49.12 -35.63
CA GLU A 5 -55.10 -48.23 -34.54
C GLU A 5 -53.57 -48.10 -34.56
N HIS A 6 -53.07 -46.92 -34.94
CA HIS A 6 -51.65 -46.57 -34.81
C HIS A 6 -51.47 -45.91 -33.43
N PRO A 7 -50.58 -46.40 -32.56
CA PRO A 7 -50.35 -45.77 -31.26
C PRO A 7 -49.63 -44.42 -31.44
N PRO A 8 -49.92 -43.41 -30.62
CA PRO A 8 -49.14 -42.17 -30.63
C PRO A 8 -47.75 -42.44 -30.07
N ALA A 9 -46.72 -42.04 -30.82
CA ALA A 9 -45.33 -42.05 -30.37
C ALA A 9 -45.19 -41.15 -29.11
N VAL A 10 -44.83 -41.78 -27.99
CA VAL A 10 -44.55 -41.10 -26.72
C VAL A 10 -43.07 -40.73 -26.66
N ALA A 11 -42.84 -39.42 -26.46
CA ALA A 11 -41.73 -38.77 -25.75
C ALA A 11 -40.33 -38.69 -26.39
N GLU A 12 -39.99 -37.48 -26.87
CA GLU A 12 -38.62 -36.94 -26.78
C GLU A 12 -38.62 -35.66 -25.90
N PRO A 13 -38.19 -35.75 -24.62
CA PRO A 13 -37.80 -34.57 -23.83
C PRO A 13 -36.41 -34.69 -23.17
N THR A 14 -35.58 -35.67 -23.54
CA THR A 14 -34.36 -36.03 -22.79
C THR A 14 -33.19 -35.05 -22.92
N HIS A 15 -33.01 -34.38 -24.06
CA HIS A 15 -31.85 -33.51 -24.30
C HIS A 15 -31.91 -32.18 -23.52
N SER A 16 -33.07 -31.52 -23.47
CA SER A 16 -33.25 -30.26 -22.71
C SER A 16 -33.06 -30.48 -21.21
N SER A 17 -33.66 -31.52 -20.64
CA SER A 17 -33.56 -31.80 -19.21
C SER A 17 -32.14 -32.15 -18.76
N SER A 18 -31.36 -32.84 -19.61
CA SER A 18 -29.96 -33.16 -19.31
C SER A 18 -29.05 -31.93 -19.39
N ARG A 19 -29.32 -31.00 -20.31
CA ARG A 19 -28.60 -29.73 -20.44
C ARG A 19 -28.85 -28.84 -19.22
N ASP A 20 -30.12 -28.71 -18.82
CA ASP A 20 -30.50 -27.89 -17.67
C ASP A 20 -29.85 -28.39 -16.38
N ALA A 21 -29.79 -29.71 -16.20
CA ALA A 21 -29.07 -30.33 -15.08
C ALA A 21 -27.57 -30.04 -15.11
N ALA A 22 -26.93 -30.09 -16.28
CA ALA A 22 -25.51 -29.77 -16.44
C ALA A 22 -25.22 -28.28 -16.17
N MET A 23 -26.07 -27.37 -16.66
CA MET A 23 -25.95 -25.94 -16.36
C MET A 23 -26.12 -25.66 -14.86
N LEU A 24 -27.11 -26.27 -14.21
CA LEU A 24 -27.31 -26.13 -12.77
C LEU A 24 -26.09 -26.61 -11.97
N ALA A 25 -25.47 -27.72 -12.38
CA ALA A 25 -24.23 -28.22 -11.77
C ALA A 25 -23.06 -27.24 -11.96
N LEU A 26 -22.93 -26.66 -13.15
CA LEU A 26 -21.93 -25.64 -13.45
C LEU A 26 -22.12 -24.40 -12.55
N PHE A 27 -23.34 -23.86 -12.46
CA PHE A 27 -23.67 -22.75 -11.57
C PHE A 27 -23.38 -23.06 -10.10
N ALA A 28 -23.78 -24.25 -9.63
CA ALA A 28 -23.55 -24.69 -8.26
C ALA A 28 -22.04 -24.78 -7.91
N GLY A 29 -21.19 -25.08 -8.89
CA GLY A 29 -19.74 -25.12 -8.72
C GLY A 29 -19.07 -23.74 -8.78
N LEU A 30 -19.52 -22.86 -9.68
CA LEU A 30 -18.88 -21.55 -9.91
C LEU A 30 -19.29 -20.48 -8.88
N LEU A 31 -20.57 -20.43 -8.50
CA LEU A 31 -21.09 -19.42 -7.57
C LEU A 31 -20.30 -19.34 -6.24
N PRO A 32 -19.94 -20.48 -5.59
CA PRO A 32 -19.14 -20.43 -4.38
C PRO A 32 -17.75 -19.81 -4.59
N VAL A 33 -17.11 -20.04 -5.73
CA VAL A 33 -15.79 -19.50 -6.08
C VAL A 33 -15.88 -18.00 -6.28
N TRP A 34 -16.81 -17.52 -7.11
CA TRP A 34 -17.00 -16.08 -7.33
C TRP A 34 -17.39 -15.35 -6.06
N ARG A 35 -18.26 -15.93 -5.24
CA ARG A 35 -18.62 -15.35 -3.93
C ARG A 35 -17.39 -15.17 -3.04
N ARG A 36 -16.45 -16.11 -3.04
CA ARG A 36 -15.21 -16.00 -2.26
C ARG A 36 -14.30 -14.91 -2.83
N HIS A 37 -14.06 -14.89 -4.14
CA HIS A 37 -13.29 -13.81 -4.79
C HIS A 37 -13.87 -12.42 -4.51
N MET A 38 -15.19 -12.24 -4.62
CA MET A 38 -15.85 -10.98 -4.32
C MET A 38 -15.76 -10.60 -2.84
N ALA A 39 -15.91 -11.56 -1.93
CA ALA A 39 -15.79 -11.32 -0.49
C ALA A 39 -14.35 -10.92 -0.11
N THR A 40 -13.36 -11.58 -0.70
CA THR A 40 -11.94 -11.27 -0.53
C THR A 40 -11.62 -9.88 -1.08
N ALA A 41 -12.06 -9.57 -2.30
CA ALA A 41 -11.89 -8.24 -2.90
C ALA A 41 -12.53 -7.13 -2.04
N ARG A 42 -13.73 -7.37 -1.50
CA ARG A 42 -14.39 -6.44 -0.59
C ARG A 42 -13.59 -6.23 0.71
N THR A 43 -13.18 -7.31 1.36
CA THR A 43 -12.41 -7.26 2.61
C THR A 43 -11.09 -6.52 2.42
N GLN A 44 -10.42 -6.76 1.29
CA GLN A 44 -9.18 -6.06 0.94
C GLN A 44 -9.41 -4.58 0.69
N SER A 45 -10.50 -4.21 0.00
CA SER A 45 -10.87 -2.80 -0.19
C SER A 45 -11.08 -2.08 1.13
N GLU A 46 -11.87 -2.68 2.03
CA GLU A 46 -12.13 -2.11 3.37
C GLU A 46 -10.83 -1.98 4.18
N THR A 47 -9.94 -2.99 4.11
CA THR A 47 -8.64 -2.97 4.80
C THR A 47 -7.70 -1.92 4.23
N ALA A 48 -7.60 -1.82 2.91
CA ALA A 48 -6.72 -0.87 2.22
C ALA A 48 -7.10 0.58 2.53
N VAL A 49 -8.41 0.90 2.47
CA VAL A 49 -8.92 2.23 2.83
C VAL A 49 -8.64 2.53 4.30
N GLY A 50 -8.84 1.56 5.19
CA GLY A 50 -8.52 1.70 6.61
C GLY A 50 -7.04 1.99 6.85
N GLN A 51 -6.15 1.25 6.19
CA GLN A 51 -4.70 1.45 6.27
C GLN A 51 -4.27 2.80 5.72
N MET A 52 -4.83 3.25 4.60
CA MET A 52 -4.55 4.58 4.04
C MET A 52 -5.01 5.72 4.95
N LEU A 53 -6.22 5.62 5.51
CA LEU A 53 -6.74 6.64 6.42
C LEU A 53 -5.90 6.71 7.70
N LYS A 54 -5.53 5.54 8.24
CA LYS A 54 -4.61 5.46 9.38
C LYS A 54 -3.27 6.09 9.05
N ALA A 55 -2.71 5.77 7.88
CA ALA A 55 -1.45 6.34 7.42
C ALA A 55 -1.48 7.86 7.36
N PHE A 56 -2.54 8.41 6.75
CA PHE A 56 -2.71 9.84 6.64
C PHE A 56 -2.89 10.51 8.01
N ALA A 57 -3.65 9.89 8.92
CA ALA A 57 -3.85 10.39 10.27
C ALA A 57 -2.54 10.39 11.10
N ASP A 58 -1.71 9.37 10.92
CA ASP A 58 -0.45 9.21 11.67
C ASP A 58 0.64 10.20 11.15
N ILE A 59 0.60 10.64 9.87
CA ILE A 59 1.54 11.65 9.32
C ILE A 59 1.38 13.02 10.01
N GLY A 60 0.16 13.46 10.29
CA GLY A 60 -0.12 14.81 10.80
C GLY A 60 0.68 15.18 12.05
N PRO A 61 0.62 14.37 13.13
CA PRO A 61 1.41 14.60 14.34
C PRO A 61 2.92 14.69 14.11
N HIS A 62 3.48 13.89 13.18
CA HIS A 62 4.91 13.94 12.87
C HIS A 62 5.31 15.25 12.18
N ILE A 63 4.47 15.76 11.28
CA ILE A 63 4.68 17.07 10.65
C ILE A 63 4.60 18.20 11.68
N ASP A 64 3.55 18.21 12.51
CA ASP A 64 3.38 19.23 13.56
C ASP A 64 4.56 19.22 14.55
N MET A 65 5.06 18.03 14.90
CA MET A 65 6.19 17.90 15.80
C MET A 65 7.50 18.36 15.15
N ALA A 66 7.73 18.04 13.88
CA ALA A 66 8.87 18.53 13.12
C ALA A 66 8.85 20.06 12.96
N GLU A 67 7.67 20.65 12.73
CA GLU A 67 7.48 22.11 12.65
C GLU A 67 7.82 22.77 13.99
N ARG A 68 7.21 22.31 15.10
CA ARG A 68 7.48 22.85 16.44
C ARG A 68 8.94 22.70 16.85
N GLN A 69 9.57 21.57 16.55
CA GLN A 69 11.00 21.38 16.81
C GLN A 69 11.85 22.36 16.00
N SER A 70 11.49 22.61 14.73
CA SER A 70 12.17 23.60 13.90
C SER A 70 12.03 25.01 14.46
N GLU A 71 10.83 25.41 14.91
CA GLU A 71 10.59 26.71 15.56
C GLU A 71 11.42 26.85 16.84
N GLN A 72 11.40 25.85 17.72
CA GLN A 72 12.16 25.88 18.99
C GLN A 72 13.66 26.01 18.76
N ILE A 73 14.21 25.31 17.76
CA ILE A 73 15.62 25.41 17.41
C ILE A 73 15.94 26.78 16.82
N ASN A 74 15.08 27.27 15.92
CA ASN A 74 15.25 28.60 15.34
C ASN A 74 15.22 29.69 16.44
N ASP A 75 14.31 29.58 17.40
CA ASP A 75 14.22 30.48 18.55
C ASP A 75 15.46 30.38 19.46
N ALA A 76 15.92 29.16 19.77
CA ALA A 76 17.14 28.94 20.56
C ALA A 76 18.40 29.49 19.88
N LEU A 77 18.47 29.43 18.55
CA LEU A 77 19.56 29.99 17.77
C LEU A 77 19.47 31.53 17.68
N ALA A 78 18.26 32.08 17.58
CA ALA A 78 18.01 33.51 17.42
C ALA A 78 18.12 34.32 18.72
N GLN A 79 18.21 33.67 19.89
CA GLN A 79 18.29 34.38 21.18
C GLN A 79 19.60 35.20 21.32
N PRO A 80 19.53 36.52 21.55
CA PRO A 80 20.68 37.42 21.46
C PRO A 80 21.81 37.22 22.49
N LEU A 81 21.54 36.58 23.63
CA LEU A 81 22.48 36.48 24.76
C LEU A 81 22.78 35.03 25.18
N ASP A 82 21.80 34.13 25.11
CA ASP A 82 21.96 32.72 25.49
C ASP A 82 22.01 31.76 24.27
N GLY A 83 21.75 32.27 23.07
CA GLY A 83 21.80 31.50 21.84
C GLY A 83 23.22 31.36 21.28
N ILE A 84 23.45 30.32 20.49
CA ILE A 84 24.78 30.01 19.92
C ILE A 84 25.28 31.14 18.99
N VAL A 85 24.37 31.82 18.29
CA VAL A 85 24.69 33.01 17.47
C VAL A 85 25.09 34.20 18.36
N GLY A 86 24.44 34.35 19.52
CA GLY A 86 24.79 35.33 20.55
C GLY A 86 26.19 35.11 21.11
N LEU A 87 26.59 33.85 21.35
CA LEU A 87 27.94 33.49 21.82
C LEU A 87 29.04 33.95 20.86
N VAL A 88 28.87 33.72 19.55
CA VAL A 88 29.82 34.20 18.52
C VAL A 88 29.91 35.72 18.54
N GLY A 89 28.77 36.40 18.65
CA GLY A 89 28.71 37.86 18.75
C GLY A 89 29.40 38.39 20.01
N ALA A 90 29.19 37.75 21.15
CA ALA A 90 29.81 38.10 22.42
C ALA A 90 31.34 37.90 22.39
N CYS A 91 31.82 36.76 21.84
CA CYS A 91 33.24 36.52 21.63
C CYS A 91 33.87 37.57 20.70
N ALA A 92 33.20 37.92 19.60
CA ALA A 92 33.64 38.98 18.68
C ALA A 92 33.73 40.34 19.39
N HIS A 93 32.75 40.67 20.21
CA HIS A 93 32.72 41.93 20.95
C HIS A 93 33.84 42.01 22.00
N LEU A 94 34.09 40.93 22.74
CA LEU A 94 35.16 40.86 23.75
C LEU A 94 36.56 40.96 23.12
N LEU A 95 36.76 40.41 21.93
CA LEU A 95 38.05 40.42 21.23
C LEU A 95 38.28 41.71 20.40
N ALA A 96 37.22 42.44 20.04
CA ALA A 96 37.32 43.64 19.21
C ALA A 96 38.29 44.73 19.75
N PRO A 97 38.34 45.03 21.06
CA PRO A 97 39.29 46.01 21.59
C PRO A 97 40.76 45.57 21.44
N LEU A 98 41.04 44.27 21.62
CA LEU A 98 42.39 43.71 21.46
C LEU A 98 42.88 43.75 20.02
N VAL A 99 42.00 43.41 19.06
CA VAL A 99 42.33 43.45 17.63
C VAL A 99 42.55 44.90 17.14
N LYS A 100 41.79 45.86 17.69
CA LYS A 100 41.89 47.28 17.32
C LYS A 100 43.07 48.02 17.96
N ASP A 101 43.69 47.50 19.03
CA ASP A 101 44.85 48.16 19.65
C ASP A 101 46.10 48.07 18.74
N PRO A 102 46.68 49.20 18.28
CA PRO A 102 47.86 49.22 17.41
C PRO A 102 49.14 48.71 18.11
N ARG A 103 49.14 48.58 19.44
CA ARG A 103 50.29 48.09 20.23
C ARG A 103 50.37 46.56 20.27
N VAL A 104 49.31 45.86 19.89
CA VAL A 104 49.27 44.40 19.87
C VAL A 104 50.02 43.87 18.65
N PRO A 105 50.98 42.93 18.81
CA PRO A 105 51.71 42.36 17.69
C PRO A 105 50.78 41.64 16.69
N PRO A 106 51.11 41.64 15.38
CA PRO A 106 50.25 41.08 14.34
C PRO A 106 49.97 39.58 14.52
N GLU A 107 50.91 38.83 15.11
CA GLU A 107 50.75 37.41 15.43
C GLU A 107 49.62 37.12 16.42
N HIS A 108 49.43 37.97 17.43
CA HIS A 108 48.39 37.83 18.44
C HIS A 108 47.01 38.19 17.88
N LYS A 109 46.94 39.15 16.93
CA LYS A 109 45.71 39.47 16.20
C LYS A 109 45.28 38.31 15.32
N ALA A 110 46.22 37.73 14.58
CA ALA A 110 45.97 36.56 13.75
C ALA A 110 45.48 35.36 14.58
N ALA A 111 46.04 35.14 15.78
CA ALA A 111 45.57 34.10 16.69
C ALA A 111 44.12 34.34 17.18
N ALA A 112 43.76 35.58 17.50
CA ALA A 112 42.40 35.96 17.91
C ALA A 112 41.37 35.75 16.78
N ASP A 113 41.70 36.16 15.55
CA ASP A 113 40.86 35.94 14.37
C ASP A 113 40.67 34.43 14.09
N SER A 114 41.75 33.64 14.19
CA SER A 114 41.71 32.20 13.99
C SER A 114 40.84 31.48 15.04
N ALA A 115 40.89 31.93 16.30
CA ALA A 115 40.02 31.42 17.36
C ALA A 115 38.54 31.75 17.09
N LEU A 116 38.25 32.95 16.60
CA LEU A 116 36.89 33.37 16.24
C LEU A 116 36.32 32.53 15.10
N ASP A 117 37.12 32.24 14.10
CA ASP A 117 36.74 31.37 12.98
C ASP A 117 36.59 29.90 13.40
N LEU A 118 37.34 29.42 14.38
CA LEU A 118 37.14 28.10 14.96
C LEU A 118 35.78 28.02 15.68
N VAL A 119 35.46 29.03 16.50
CA VAL A 119 34.17 29.11 17.21
C VAL A 119 33.02 29.18 16.22
N ARG A 120 33.10 30.05 15.19
CA ARG A 120 32.07 30.12 14.12
C ARG A 120 31.83 28.78 13.44
N ARG A 121 32.89 28.04 13.12
CA ARG A 121 32.80 26.71 12.49
C ARG A 121 32.19 25.67 13.42
N ALA A 122 32.59 25.65 14.69
CA ALA A 122 32.03 24.73 15.68
C ALA A 122 30.54 24.99 15.92
N VAL A 123 30.15 26.27 15.99
CA VAL A 123 28.76 26.71 16.10
C VAL A 123 27.95 26.28 14.87
N GLY A 124 28.45 26.53 13.67
CA GLY A 124 27.77 26.10 12.44
C GLY A 124 27.65 24.58 12.33
N ALA A 125 28.63 23.82 12.83
CA ALA A 125 28.54 22.37 12.89
C ALA A 125 27.49 21.90 13.92
N LEU A 126 27.39 22.56 15.08
CA LEU A 126 26.39 22.24 16.11
C LEU A 126 24.97 22.53 15.60
N GLU A 127 24.78 23.64 14.89
CA GLU A 127 23.52 23.98 14.23
C GLU A 127 23.10 22.92 13.19
N GLN A 128 24.05 22.38 12.43
CA GLN A 128 23.79 21.31 11.46
C GLN A 128 23.45 19.97 12.14
N ILE A 129 24.14 19.63 13.24
CA ILE A 129 23.89 18.40 14.00
C ILE A 129 22.56 18.46 14.75
N SER A 130 22.18 19.65 15.23
CA SER A 130 21.00 19.82 16.07
C SER A 130 19.68 19.87 15.28
N LYS A 131 19.71 19.91 13.95
CA LYS A 131 18.51 19.84 13.09
C LYS A 131 17.94 18.41 13.11
N PRO A 132 16.91 18.10 13.90
CA PRO A 132 16.39 16.76 14.10
C PRO A 132 15.28 16.53 13.07
N PHE A 133 15.64 16.62 11.79
CA PHE A 133 14.68 16.30 10.73
C PHE A 133 14.72 14.82 10.37
N GLN A 134 15.77 14.09 10.73
CA GLN A 134 15.95 12.70 10.27
C GLN A 134 14.91 11.74 10.85
N HIS A 135 14.58 11.84 12.14
CA HIS A 135 13.64 10.90 12.75
C HIS A 135 12.21 11.11 12.25
N GLU A 136 11.70 12.33 12.28
CA GLU A 136 10.32 12.57 11.82
C GLU A 136 10.15 12.46 10.30
N THR A 137 11.16 12.85 9.52
CA THR A 137 11.15 12.60 8.07
C THR A 137 11.20 11.10 7.78
N GLN A 138 11.92 10.31 8.59
CA GLN A 138 11.94 8.86 8.47
C GLN A 138 10.57 8.25 8.81
N MET A 139 9.93 8.69 9.90
CA MET A 139 8.58 8.24 10.26
C MET A 139 7.55 8.58 9.19
N VAL A 140 7.61 9.79 8.61
CA VAL A 140 6.76 10.18 7.48
C VAL A 140 7.07 9.31 6.24
N ALA A 141 8.34 9.03 5.96
CA ALA A 141 8.73 8.18 4.83
C ALA A 141 8.21 6.73 4.98
N GLU A 142 8.30 6.15 6.18
CA GLU A 142 7.71 4.84 6.50
C GLU A 142 6.20 4.85 6.31
N GLN A 143 5.54 5.95 6.71
CA GLN A 143 4.10 6.06 6.58
C GLN A 143 3.64 6.20 5.12
N VAL A 144 4.45 6.86 4.28
CA VAL A 144 4.25 6.91 2.83
C VAL A 144 4.46 5.55 2.18
N ASP A 145 5.44 4.76 2.64
CA ASP A 145 5.65 3.39 2.17
C ASP A 145 4.45 2.48 2.49
N HIS A 146 3.91 2.60 3.70
CA HIS A 146 2.67 1.91 4.09
C HIS A 146 1.47 2.33 3.21
N MET A 147 1.39 3.61 2.84
CA MET A 147 0.37 4.09 1.91
C MET A 147 0.56 3.51 0.50
N TYR A 148 1.81 3.33 0.05
CA TYR A 148 2.15 2.67 -1.21
C TYR A 148 1.70 1.20 -1.23
N MET A 149 1.90 0.47 -0.12
CA MET A 149 1.35 -0.89 0.04
C MET A 149 -0.18 -0.88 -0.02
N GLY A 150 -0.81 0.14 0.58
CA GLY A 150 -2.24 0.41 0.45
C GLY A 150 -2.71 0.53 -1.01
N PHE A 151 -1.95 1.21 -1.87
CA PHE A 151 -2.30 1.41 -3.27
C PHE A 151 -2.21 0.12 -4.10
N GLN A 152 -1.33 -0.82 -3.75
CA GLN A 152 -1.22 -2.10 -4.47
C GLN A 152 -2.48 -2.95 -4.34
N TYR A 153 -3.26 -2.80 -3.26
CA TYR A 153 -4.57 -3.46 -3.17
C TYR A 153 -5.52 -3.03 -4.28
N GLN A 154 -5.40 -1.82 -4.83
CA GLN A 154 -6.26 -1.37 -5.92
C GLN A 154 -6.06 -2.21 -7.17
N ASP A 155 -4.80 -2.40 -7.59
CA ASP A 155 -4.48 -3.24 -8.75
C ASP A 155 -4.99 -4.66 -8.54
N ARG A 156 -4.73 -5.18 -7.34
CA ARG A 156 -5.17 -6.51 -6.91
C ARG A 156 -6.69 -6.70 -6.89
N ILE A 157 -7.45 -5.72 -6.40
CA ILE A 157 -8.92 -5.72 -6.44
C ILE A 157 -9.40 -5.67 -7.89
N SER A 158 -8.81 -4.81 -8.71
CA SER A 158 -9.14 -4.69 -10.13
C SER A 158 -8.90 -6.01 -10.87
N GLN A 159 -7.80 -6.71 -10.60
CA GLN A 159 -7.53 -8.03 -11.15
C GLN A 159 -8.58 -9.07 -10.73
N MET A 160 -8.94 -9.12 -9.44
CA MET A 160 -9.97 -10.06 -8.95
C MET A 160 -11.33 -9.78 -9.58
N LEU A 161 -11.75 -8.52 -9.67
CA LEU A 161 -13.02 -8.14 -10.27
C LEU A 161 -13.04 -8.41 -11.77
N GLY A 162 -11.96 -8.09 -12.50
CA GLY A 162 -11.85 -8.36 -13.93
C GLY A 162 -11.89 -9.85 -14.25
N LEU A 163 -11.30 -10.70 -13.41
CA LEU A 163 -11.38 -12.15 -13.55
C LEU A 163 -12.81 -12.66 -13.35
N VAL A 164 -13.52 -12.19 -12.33
CA VAL A 164 -14.94 -12.57 -12.10
C VAL A 164 -15.82 -12.05 -13.24
N GLU A 165 -15.59 -10.83 -13.73
CA GLU A 165 -16.33 -10.23 -14.85
C GLU A 165 -16.15 -11.03 -16.14
N GLY A 166 -14.91 -11.37 -16.50
CA GLY A 166 -14.62 -12.19 -17.66
C GLY A 166 -15.26 -13.57 -17.59
N ASP A 167 -15.27 -14.17 -16.39
CA ASP A 167 -15.86 -15.49 -16.18
C ASP A 167 -17.39 -15.47 -16.22
N LEU A 168 -18.02 -14.41 -15.69
CA LEU A 168 -19.45 -14.15 -15.85
C LEU A 168 -19.84 -13.96 -17.32
N GLN A 169 -19.02 -13.27 -18.11
CA GLN A 169 -19.26 -13.10 -19.54
C GLN A 169 -19.15 -14.43 -20.29
N LYS A 170 -18.14 -15.25 -19.97
CA LYS A 170 -18.00 -16.60 -20.52
C LYS A 170 -19.22 -17.47 -20.20
N LEU A 171 -19.76 -17.37 -18.99
CA LEU A 171 -20.98 -18.07 -18.57
C LEU A 171 -22.21 -17.58 -19.34
N GLN A 172 -22.35 -16.27 -19.51
CA GLN A 172 -23.44 -15.70 -20.29
C GLN A 172 -23.43 -16.24 -21.73
N THR A 173 -22.26 -16.31 -22.37
CA THR A 173 -22.13 -16.90 -23.71
C THR A 173 -22.53 -18.38 -23.75
N ALA A 174 -22.19 -19.16 -22.72
CA ALA A 174 -22.63 -20.57 -22.63
C ALA A 174 -24.16 -20.70 -22.46
N LEU A 175 -24.79 -19.74 -21.80
CA LEU A 175 -26.24 -19.67 -21.60
C LEU A 175 -26.97 -19.28 -22.90
N GLU A 176 -26.42 -18.33 -23.66
CA GLU A 176 -26.96 -17.87 -24.94
C GLU A 176 -26.84 -18.94 -26.04
N ASN A 177 -25.78 -19.76 -26.02
CA ASN A 177 -25.56 -20.85 -26.95
C ASN A 177 -26.36 -22.12 -26.58
N GLN A 178 -27.68 -22.07 -26.75
CA GLN A 178 -28.63 -23.12 -26.37
C GLN A 178 -28.40 -24.48 -27.07
N ASP A 179 -27.82 -24.46 -28.27
CA ASP A 179 -27.53 -25.66 -29.07
C ASP A 179 -26.09 -26.19 -28.88
N GLY A 180 -25.22 -25.45 -28.19
CA GLY A 180 -23.81 -25.83 -27.99
C GLY A 180 -23.60 -26.76 -26.79
N PRO A 181 -22.51 -27.54 -26.69
CA PRO A 181 -22.26 -28.37 -25.51
C PRO A 181 -22.07 -27.50 -24.24
N VAL A 182 -22.62 -27.95 -23.11
CA VAL A 182 -22.36 -27.33 -21.81
C VAL A 182 -20.93 -27.66 -21.40
N PRO A 183 -20.08 -26.66 -21.07
CA PRO A 183 -18.72 -26.91 -20.63
C PRO A 183 -18.67 -27.70 -19.32
N GLU A 184 -17.70 -28.61 -19.19
CA GLU A 184 -17.50 -29.30 -17.93
C GLU A 184 -16.96 -28.36 -16.85
N LEU A 185 -17.45 -28.53 -15.61
CA LEU A 185 -17.04 -27.73 -14.47
C LEU A 185 -15.54 -27.84 -14.19
N ALA A 186 -14.96 -29.03 -14.34
CA ALA A 186 -13.53 -29.27 -14.07
C ALA A 186 -12.64 -28.45 -15.02
N ASP A 187 -12.90 -28.54 -16.33
CA ASP A 187 -12.16 -27.79 -17.36
C ASP A 187 -12.32 -26.28 -17.17
N TRP A 188 -13.51 -25.85 -16.76
CA TRP A 188 -13.78 -24.45 -16.46
C TRP A 188 -12.93 -23.95 -15.30
N LEU A 189 -12.96 -24.67 -14.18
CA LEU A 189 -12.21 -24.31 -12.98
C LEU A 189 -10.70 -24.32 -13.24
N GLN A 190 -10.19 -25.28 -13.99
CA GLN A 190 -8.78 -25.31 -14.39
C GLN A 190 -8.40 -24.10 -15.24
N THR A 191 -9.25 -23.71 -16.18
CA THR A 191 -9.04 -22.49 -16.99
C THR A 191 -9.04 -21.24 -16.11
N LEU A 192 -9.95 -21.18 -15.13
CA LEU A 192 -10.04 -20.07 -14.19
C LEU A 192 -8.79 -20.00 -13.30
N GLU A 193 -8.30 -21.15 -12.82
CA GLU A 193 -7.10 -21.25 -11.99
C GLU A 193 -5.83 -20.81 -12.74
N SER A 194 -5.73 -21.12 -14.03
CA SER A 194 -4.57 -20.72 -14.85
C SER A 194 -4.38 -19.20 -14.99
N GLN A 195 -5.42 -18.42 -14.68
CA GLN A 195 -5.41 -16.96 -14.75
C GLN A 195 -5.07 -16.31 -13.41
N TYR A 196 -4.84 -17.10 -12.36
CA TYR A 196 -4.48 -16.57 -11.05
C TYR A 196 -3.02 -16.16 -11.00
N ALA A 197 -2.81 -14.88 -10.68
CA ALA A 197 -1.49 -14.34 -10.40
C ALA A 197 -1.16 -14.43 -8.90
N MET A 198 -2.16 -14.47 -8.03
CA MET A 198 -1.97 -14.28 -6.59
C MET A 198 -2.34 -15.50 -5.74
N SER A 199 -1.63 -15.65 -4.62
CA SER A 199 -1.79 -16.78 -3.69
C SER A 199 -3.21 -16.90 -3.12
N GLU A 200 -3.89 -15.77 -2.94
CA GLU A 200 -5.21 -15.72 -2.34
C GLU A 200 -6.31 -16.12 -3.31
N GLN A 201 -6.12 -15.89 -4.61
CA GLN A 201 -7.02 -16.41 -5.62
C GLN A 201 -6.98 -17.95 -5.62
N HIS A 202 -5.79 -18.54 -5.48
CA HIS A 202 -5.64 -20.00 -5.33
C HIS A 202 -6.30 -20.51 -4.04
N ARG A 203 -6.14 -19.81 -2.91
CA ARG A 203 -6.82 -20.17 -1.65
C ARG A 203 -8.35 -20.13 -1.79
N ASP A 204 -8.87 -19.08 -2.42
CA ASP A 204 -10.30 -18.91 -2.66
C ASP A 204 -10.82 -19.92 -3.68
N HIS A 205 -10.00 -20.40 -4.60
CA HIS A 205 -10.38 -21.46 -5.53
C HIS A 205 -10.59 -22.81 -4.83
N VAL A 206 -9.61 -23.23 -4.03
CA VAL A 206 -9.64 -24.51 -3.30
C VAL A 206 -10.72 -24.53 -2.21
N GLY A 207 -11.12 -23.34 -1.71
CA GLY A 207 -12.25 -23.22 -0.80
C GLY A 207 -11.98 -23.91 0.53
N ASN A 208 -10.97 -23.46 1.28
CA ASN A 208 -10.70 -24.06 2.57
C ASN A 208 -11.68 -23.52 3.64
N VAL A 209 -12.76 -24.27 3.87
CA VAL A 209 -13.82 -23.95 4.86
C VAL A 209 -13.29 -24.04 6.31
N ASN A 210 -12.06 -24.52 6.55
CA ASN A 210 -11.58 -24.76 7.91
C ASN A 210 -10.07 -24.54 8.08
N ARG A 211 -9.60 -23.28 7.99
CA ARG A 211 -8.28 -22.92 8.50
C ARG A 211 -8.34 -21.64 9.31
N VAL A 212 -8.33 -21.81 10.64
CA VAL A 212 -7.92 -20.78 11.60
C VAL A 212 -6.57 -20.24 11.14
N ALA A 213 -6.48 -18.92 11.02
CA ALA A 213 -5.32 -18.21 10.52
C ALA A 213 -4.05 -18.52 11.35
N PRO A 214 -2.92 -18.82 10.70
CA PRO A 214 -1.62 -18.44 11.19
C PRO A 214 -1.17 -17.16 10.47
N SER A 215 -0.48 -16.30 11.22
CA SER A 215 -0.09 -14.92 10.92
C SER A 215 0.41 -14.62 9.51
N GLU A 216 0.08 -13.40 9.10
CA GLU A 216 0.53 -12.65 7.94
C GLU A 216 2.04 -12.81 7.68
N SER A 217 2.37 -13.62 6.67
CA SER A 217 3.53 -13.39 5.82
C SER A 217 2.99 -13.08 4.43
N ASN A 218 2.67 -11.80 4.22
CA ASN A 218 2.29 -11.28 2.90
C ASN A 218 3.57 -11.20 2.05
N GLU A 219 4.08 -12.37 1.66
CA GLU A 219 5.24 -12.49 0.78
C GLU A 219 4.74 -12.37 -0.66
N THR A 220 4.70 -11.13 -1.13
CA THR A 220 4.48 -10.80 -2.53
C THR A 220 5.61 -11.43 -3.34
N THR A 221 5.34 -12.54 -4.02
CA THR A 221 6.27 -13.08 -5.02
C THR A 221 6.23 -12.14 -6.22
N PHE A 222 7.24 -11.29 -6.34
CA PHE A 222 7.50 -10.49 -7.54
C PHE A 222 7.95 -11.42 -8.66
N PHE A 223 7.28 -11.35 -9.81
CA PHE A 223 7.78 -11.81 -11.10
C PHE A 223 8.01 -10.62 -12.02
#